data_AF-A0A9E3B3F9-F1
#
_entry.id   AF-A0A9E3B3F9-F1
#
_cell.length_a   1.000
_cell.length_b   1.000
_cell.length_c   1.000
_cell.angle_alpha   90.00
_cell.angle_beta   90.00
_cell.angle_gamma   90.00
#
_symmetry.space_group_name_H-M   'P 1'
#
loop_
_entity.id
_entity.type
_entity.pdbx_description
1 polymer ?
#
loop_
_entity_poly.entity_id
_entity_poly.type
_entity_poly.pdbx_seq_one_letter_code
_entity_poly.pdbx_strand_id
1 'polypeptide(L)'
;MILLWLLFIFITCSATSLILCYVAKTLFPRFRSGEHKPGTHRPDLPALGRSDQPIAGREIKTTELPLVGGPAFTLAIICTGIGAGYFLKFDSERWTVLLISLGAIFGYMVVGFFDDWHKVYRNEGIAERTKFTGVFLVSVLAALCYFFLLPAGREAYGPYKDLPLIGNLICSSPSTTDGICPVTFPHFTYFGWLIFLLLLTGCIGSLTSLSVDFSDGFDGLAGGLVFSSALAFGIVITGIINPKHPEGIVLEVLSLLCAGAILGYLPWNWPSSWAARRGTAKRRAKIIMGDSGALSLGGALAMIAIFSRNEWSLLLIGGAFVLEGLSALIQARILTRFFRRKLQVMRFANSKERVAYTEFPLPFLATPLHHHFDLLGWDRRRLVYGAWALGAGFAVLGVMAGLSPQTWERYLGRILALILMVIIWYSGSWTKCYFVGTHPIERTRRRRLALYYGYPYILMGIKLCHLVEIIEASEDVIETPTEAEALWQRTNIYDARAMLGLYCYRAGYFPAALAQWNRIPERNRLLRPEIAHLLNEVDTRLALEKQETQPMRRDQLIPKEPILTGNLPPADLPNPYEPIRSEEKEGGRIVETWNDRNDRSDLNLDNDDGDGEEHRPTSPLRSEIVTVPELNG
;
A
#
# COMPACT_ATOMS: atom_id res chain seq x y z
N MET A 1 14.22 -37.48 28.83
CA MET A 1 14.88 -37.90 27.57
C MET A 1 14.20 -37.37 26.31
N ILE A 2 12.88 -37.54 26.12
CA ILE A 2 12.16 -37.13 24.89
C ILE A 2 12.49 -35.68 24.45
N LEU A 3 12.41 -34.70 25.34
CA LEU A 3 12.76 -33.29 25.03
C LEU A 3 14.18 -33.11 24.46
N LEU A 4 15.15 -33.91 24.91
CA LEU A 4 16.54 -33.84 24.43
C LEU A 4 16.67 -34.44 23.03
N TRP A 5 15.91 -35.50 22.72
CA TRP A 5 15.82 -36.02 21.35
C TRP A 5 15.12 -35.02 20.40
N LEU A 6 14.07 -34.35 20.86
CA LEU A 6 13.38 -33.30 20.09
C LEU A 6 14.28 -32.09 19.79
N LEU A 7 15.05 -31.64 20.79
CA LEU A 7 16.08 -30.60 20.62
C LEU A 7 17.19 -31.05 19.65
N PHE A 8 17.60 -32.32 19.69
CA PHE A 8 18.55 -32.89 18.73
C PHE A 8 17.98 -32.89 17.29
N ILE A 9 16.71 -33.25 17.11
CA ILE A 9 16.02 -33.19 15.81
C ILE A 9 15.95 -31.74 15.28
N PHE A 10 15.61 -30.77 16.14
CA PHE A 10 15.62 -29.35 15.80
C PHE A 10 17.01 -28.86 15.34
N ILE A 11 18.06 -29.16 16.10
CA ILE A 11 19.44 -28.75 15.78
C ILE A 11 19.94 -29.41 14.49
N THR A 12 19.67 -30.71 14.30
CA THR A 12 20.07 -31.42 13.07
C THR A 12 19.31 -30.93 11.83
N CYS A 13 18.04 -30.56 11.96
CA CYS A 13 17.28 -29.91 10.88
C CYS A 13 17.85 -28.53 10.53
N SER A 14 18.24 -27.74 11.54
CA SER A 14 18.88 -26.43 11.33
C SER A 14 20.25 -26.55 10.65
N ALA A 15 21.09 -27.48 11.11
CA ALA A 15 22.40 -27.73 10.51
C ALA A 15 22.29 -28.24 9.05
N THR A 16 21.39 -29.21 8.79
CA THR A 16 21.19 -29.74 7.43
C THR A 16 20.61 -28.69 6.48
N SER A 17 19.66 -27.85 6.92
CA SER A 17 19.18 -26.72 6.13
C SER A 17 20.27 -25.71 5.81
N LEU A 18 21.09 -25.31 6.80
CA LEU A 18 22.19 -24.37 6.59
C LEU A 18 23.18 -24.88 5.53
N ILE A 19 23.52 -26.18 5.59
CA ILE A 19 24.42 -26.85 4.64
C ILE A 19 23.75 -26.94 3.25
N LEU A 20 22.49 -27.37 3.16
CA LEU A 20 21.79 -27.51 1.88
C LEU A 20 21.58 -26.15 1.20
N CYS A 21 21.29 -25.07 1.94
CA CYS A 21 21.23 -23.73 1.39
C CYS A 21 22.59 -23.25 0.87
N TYR A 22 23.69 -23.58 1.54
CA TYR A 22 25.05 -23.31 1.04
C TYR A 22 25.32 -24.07 -0.27
N VAL A 23 25.08 -25.39 -0.29
CA VAL A 23 25.29 -26.25 -1.46
C VAL A 23 24.43 -25.78 -2.65
N ALA A 24 23.13 -25.56 -2.45
CA ALA A 24 22.23 -25.12 -3.50
C ALA A 24 22.64 -23.76 -4.09
N LYS A 25 23.12 -22.82 -3.25
CA LYS A 25 23.69 -21.55 -3.73
C LYS A 25 24.94 -21.74 -4.59
N THR A 26 25.82 -22.70 -4.23
CA THR A 26 27.03 -22.98 -5.02
C THR A 26 26.75 -23.70 -6.33
N LEU A 27 25.75 -24.60 -6.36
CA LEU A 27 25.38 -25.36 -7.57
C LEU A 27 24.55 -24.54 -8.57
N PHE A 28 23.64 -23.69 -8.08
CA PHE A 28 22.68 -22.96 -8.93
C PHE A 28 22.79 -21.42 -8.81
N PRO A 29 24.00 -20.81 -8.91
CA PRO A 29 24.18 -19.37 -8.73
C PRO A 29 23.54 -18.50 -9.82
N ARG A 30 23.08 -19.12 -10.92
CA ARG A 30 22.40 -18.48 -12.07
C ARG A 30 20.88 -18.65 -12.04
N PHE A 31 20.32 -19.46 -11.14
CA PHE A 31 18.86 -19.66 -11.04
C PHE A 31 18.22 -18.47 -10.32
N ARG A 32 17.89 -17.42 -11.08
CA ARG A 32 17.43 -16.10 -10.60
C ARG A 32 16.19 -15.70 -11.37
N SER A 33 15.20 -15.13 -10.70
CA SER A 33 13.96 -14.69 -11.34
C SER A 33 14.26 -13.56 -12.33
N GLY A 34 13.83 -13.77 -13.57
CA GLY A 34 13.81 -12.77 -14.62
C GLY A 34 12.52 -11.95 -14.65
N GLU A 35 11.64 -12.11 -13.64
CA GLU A 35 10.33 -11.44 -13.59
C GLU A 35 10.46 -9.92 -13.74
N HIS A 36 9.70 -9.33 -14.66
CA HIS A 36 9.69 -7.88 -14.89
C HIS A 36 8.48 -7.26 -14.18
N LYS A 37 8.69 -6.64 -13.01
CA LYS A 37 7.67 -5.82 -12.36
C LYS A 37 7.81 -4.37 -12.84
N PRO A 38 6.83 -3.81 -13.58
CA PRO A 38 6.89 -2.42 -14.01
C PRO A 38 6.79 -1.50 -12.79
N GLY A 39 7.80 -0.64 -12.59
CA GLY A 39 7.87 0.30 -11.49
C GLY A 39 9.05 1.26 -11.64
N THR A 40 8.83 2.54 -11.36
CA THR A 40 9.80 3.63 -11.57
C THR A 40 10.94 3.66 -10.55
N HIS A 41 10.89 2.85 -9.50
CA HIS A 41 11.84 2.93 -8.39
C HIS A 41 12.17 1.54 -7.82
N ARG A 42 13.47 1.22 -7.72
CA ARG A 42 13.96 0.13 -6.87
C ARG A 42 15.08 0.60 -5.94
N PRO A 43 14.94 0.42 -4.61
CA PRO A 43 15.95 0.86 -3.63
C PRO A 43 17.17 -0.06 -3.51
N ASP A 44 17.20 -1.19 -4.23
CA ASP A 44 18.29 -2.17 -4.18
C ASP A 44 19.52 -1.74 -4.98
N LEU A 45 19.34 -0.83 -5.96
CA LEU A 45 20.43 -0.29 -6.76
C LEU A 45 21.10 0.88 -6.02
N PRO A 46 22.44 0.89 -5.86
CA PRO A 46 23.14 2.12 -5.54
C PRO A 46 22.93 3.14 -6.67
N ALA A 47 22.68 4.40 -6.32
CA ALA A 47 22.58 5.51 -7.26
C ALA A 47 23.96 5.85 -7.86
N LEU A 48 24.41 5.01 -8.79
CA LEU A 48 25.70 5.12 -9.47
C LEU A 48 25.57 6.03 -10.69
N GLY A 49 25.83 7.32 -10.49
CA GLY A 49 26.22 8.26 -11.56
C GLY A 49 25.21 9.36 -11.91
N ARG A 50 25.65 10.61 -11.69
CA ARG A 50 25.16 11.91 -12.20
C ARG A 50 23.73 12.35 -11.81
N SER A 51 23.59 13.66 -11.60
CA SER A 51 22.48 14.31 -10.89
C SER A 51 21.30 14.76 -11.74
N ASP A 52 21.41 14.71 -13.07
CA ASP A 52 20.67 15.64 -13.95
C ASP A 52 19.75 14.96 -14.99
N GLN A 53 19.15 13.81 -14.66
CA GLN A 53 18.08 13.22 -15.48
C GLN A 53 16.88 12.75 -14.64
N PRO A 54 15.63 13.00 -15.08
CA PRO A 54 14.44 12.51 -14.40
C PRO A 54 14.40 10.97 -14.43
N ILE A 55 14.07 10.35 -13.29
CA ILE A 55 14.16 8.89 -13.06
C ILE A 55 12.98 8.13 -13.73
N ALA A 56 12.42 8.67 -14.82
CA ALA A 56 11.35 8.06 -15.57
C ALA A 56 11.92 7.13 -16.66
N GLY A 57 11.72 5.82 -16.52
CA GLY A 57 11.88 4.85 -17.63
C GLY A 57 13.11 3.93 -17.60
N ARG A 58 13.90 3.87 -16.53
CA ARG A 58 15.00 2.88 -16.44
C ARG A 58 14.46 1.50 -16.10
N GLU A 59 14.65 0.52 -16.99
CA GLU A 59 14.25 -0.87 -16.78
C GLU A 59 15.16 -1.59 -15.77
N ILE A 60 14.59 -2.20 -14.73
CA ILE A 60 15.36 -2.81 -13.62
C ILE A 60 14.96 -4.28 -13.45
N LYS A 61 15.89 -5.23 -13.66
CA LYS A 61 15.66 -6.70 -13.60
C LYS A 61 15.31 -7.22 -12.21
N THR A 62 14.13 -7.81 -12.01
CA THR A 62 13.58 -8.45 -10.78
C THR A 62 14.51 -8.58 -9.56
N THR A 63 15.38 -9.60 -9.58
CA THR A 63 16.14 -10.03 -8.40
C THR A 63 17.52 -10.55 -8.77
N GLU A 64 18.57 -10.03 -8.13
CA GLU A 64 19.96 -10.50 -8.38
C GLU A 64 20.35 -11.75 -7.57
N LEU A 65 19.59 -12.11 -6.54
CA LEU A 65 19.86 -13.26 -5.68
C LEU A 65 19.24 -14.56 -6.25
N PRO A 66 19.83 -15.74 -5.99
CA PRO A 66 19.30 -17.01 -6.44
C PRO A 66 18.06 -17.46 -5.64
N LEU A 67 17.04 -17.98 -6.33
CA LEU A 67 15.82 -18.55 -5.75
C LEU A 67 16.03 -20.03 -5.47
N VAL A 68 16.82 -20.32 -4.43
CA VAL A 68 17.19 -21.69 -4.04
C VAL A 68 16.98 -21.98 -2.57
N GLY A 69 16.40 -21.03 -1.82
CA GLY A 69 16.12 -21.19 -0.39
C GLY A 69 15.07 -22.26 -0.14
N GLY A 70 13.90 -22.11 -0.76
CA GLY A 70 12.75 -23.01 -0.63
C GLY A 70 13.10 -24.48 -0.81
N PRO A 71 13.56 -24.91 -2.00
CA PRO A 71 13.84 -26.32 -2.26
C PRO A 71 14.94 -26.90 -1.36
N ALA A 72 15.90 -26.07 -0.92
CA ALA A 72 16.99 -26.52 -0.06
C ALA A 72 16.52 -26.82 1.37
N PHE A 73 15.67 -25.96 1.97
CA PHE A 73 15.19 -26.20 3.33
C PHE A 73 14.04 -27.20 3.39
N THR A 74 13.21 -27.36 2.35
CA THR A 74 12.20 -28.41 2.30
C THR A 74 12.82 -29.80 2.19
N LEU A 75 13.88 -29.96 1.40
CA LEU A 75 14.68 -31.19 1.39
C LEU A 75 15.28 -31.47 2.78
N ALA A 76 15.74 -30.45 3.51
CA ALA A 76 16.19 -30.61 4.89
C ALA A 76 15.07 -31.16 5.80
N ILE A 77 13.86 -30.58 5.75
CA ILE A 77 12.67 -31.03 6.49
C ILE A 77 12.34 -32.50 6.17
N ILE A 78 12.34 -32.88 4.89
CA ILE A 78 12.01 -34.25 4.45
C ILE A 78 13.07 -35.26 4.94
N CYS A 79 14.36 -35.00 4.69
CA CYS A 79 15.44 -35.90 5.09
C CYS A 79 15.52 -36.06 6.61
N THR A 80 15.44 -34.97 7.37
CA THR A 80 15.50 -35.03 8.83
C THR A 80 14.21 -35.53 9.47
N GLY A 81 13.05 -35.32 8.83
CA GLY A 81 11.78 -35.92 9.25
C GLY A 81 11.75 -37.44 9.13
N ILE A 82 12.19 -37.98 7.99
CA ILE A 82 12.34 -39.44 7.83
C ILE A 82 13.33 -40.00 8.85
N GLY A 83 14.47 -39.32 9.05
CA GLY A 83 15.44 -39.70 10.10
C GLY A 83 14.83 -39.70 11.52
N ALA A 84 14.06 -38.66 11.85
CA ALA A 84 13.37 -38.55 13.14
C ALA A 84 12.35 -39.68 13.37
N GLY A 85 11.61 -40.10 12.34
CA GLY A 85 10.65 -41.21 12.44
C GLY A 85 11.30 -42.55 12.78
N TYR A 86 12.45 -42.87 12.17
CA TYR A 86 13.24 -44.06 12.52
C TYR A 86 13.83 -43.96 13.93
N PHE A 87 14.36 -42.79 14.27
CA PHE A 87 15.05 -42.53 15.53
C PHE A 87 14.12 -42.57 16.76
N LEU A 88 12.91 -42.01 16.62
CA LEU A 88 11.86 -42.05 17.64
C LEU A 88 11.02 -43.34 17.60
N LYS A 89 11.33 -44.29 16.70
CA LYS A 89 10.65 -45.57 16.52
C LYS A 89 9.13 -45.41 16.37
N PHE A 90 8.71 -44.62 15.39
CA PHE A 90 7.30 -44.39 15.12
C PHE A 90 6.56 -45.69 14.73
N ASP A 91 5.34 -45.82 15.25
CA ASP A 91 4.38 -46.87 14.87
C ASP A 91 3.78 -46.60 13.48
N SER A 92 3.09 -47.59 12.90
CA SER A 92 2.53 -47.51 11.54
C SER A 92 1.67 -46.25 11.31
N GLU A 93 0.80 -45.91 12.26
CA GLU A 93 -0.06 -44.72 12.18
C GLU A 93 0.74 -43.40 12.28
N ARG A 94 1.78 -43.38 13.11
CA ARG A 94 2.67 -42.20 13.23
C ARG A 94 3.47 -41.99 11.94
N TRP A 95 3.87 -43.07 11.28
CA TRP A 95 4.50 -43.01 9.96
C TRP A 95 3.55 -42.51 8.88
N THR A 96 2.29 -42.96 8.83
CA THR A 96 1.35 -42.48 7.81
C THR A 96 1.06 -40.98 7.99
N VAL A 97 0.84 -40.49 9.21
CA VAL A 97 0.70 -39.03 9.48
C VAL A 97 1.93 -38.25 9.02
N LEU A 98 3.14 -38.73 9.35
CA LEU A 98 4.39 -38.09 8.96
C LEU A 98 4.56 -38.04 7.43
N LEU A 99 4.32 -39.16 6.74
CA LEU A 99 4.49 -39.27 5.29
C LEU A 99 3.45 -38.45 4.51
N ILE A 100 2.19 -38.40 4.97
CA ILE A 100 1.16 -37.53 4.40
C ILE A 100 1.58 -36.06 4.56
N SER A 101 2.06 -35.68 5.74
CA SER A 101 2.51 -34.31 6.02
C SER A 101 3.72 -33.90 5.18
N LEU A 102 4.77 -34.73 5.12
CA LEU A 102 5.95 -34.48 4.29
C LEU A 102 5.61 -34.48 2.80
N GLY A 103 4.72 -35.36 2.35
CA GLY A 103 4.20 -35.41 0.98
C GLY A 103 3.43 -34.15 0.61
N ALA A 104 2.61 -33.60 1.51
CA ALA A 104 1.93 -32.33 1.31
C ALA A 104 2.92 -31.16 1.19
N ILE A 105 3.89 -31.05 2.11
CA ILE A 105 4.95 -30.02 2.07
C ILE A 105 5.73 -30.08 0.75
N PHE A 106 6.10 -31.29 0.30
CA PHE A 106 6.72 -31.49 -1.00
C PHE A 106 5.80 -31.08 -2.17
N GLY A 107 4.50 -31.42 -2.11
CA GLY A 107 3.53 -31.02 -3.11
C GLY A 107 3.40 -29.50 -3.26
N TYR A 108 3.29 -28.77 -2.15
CA TYR A 108 3.27 -27.30 -2.16
C TYR A 108 4.58 -26.70 -2.69
N MET A 109 5.73 -27.29 -2.31
CA MET A 109 7.04 -26.91 -2.84
C MET A 109 7.10 -27.10 -4.36
N VAL A 110 6.59 -28.21 -4.89
CA VAL A 110 6.53 -28.47 -6.34
C VAL A 110 5.67 -27.44 -7.06
N VAL A 111 4.51 -27.08 -6.52
CA VAL A 111 3.64 -26.05 -7.13
C VAL A 111 4.34 -24.69 -7.18
N GLY A 112 5.01 -24.27 -6.09
CA GLY A 112 5.78 -23.03 -6.07
C GLY A 112 7.05 -23.09 -6.93
N PHE A 113 7.69 -24.26 -7.03
CA PHE A 113 8.86 -24.45 -7.88
C PHE A 113 8.53 -24.34 -9.37
N PHE A 114 7.35 -24.81 -9.80
CA PHE A 114 6.87 -24.58 -11.17
C PHE A 114 6.66 -23.08 -11.46
N ASP A 115 6.23 -22.30 -10.47
CA ASP A 115 6.07 -20.84 -10.60
C ASP A 115 7.43 -20.13 -10.65
N ASP A 116 8.33 -20.44 -9.70
CA ASP A 116 9.73 -19.98 -9.71
C ASP A 116 10.42 -20.30 -11.04
N TRP A 117 10.20 -21.51 -11.59
CA TRP A 117 10.73 -21.92 -12.90
C TRP A 117 10.15 -21.09 -14.05
N HIS A 118 8.85 -20.78 -14.03
CA HIS A 118 8.24 -19.90 -15.04
C HIS A 118 8.84 -18.49 -14.98
N LYS A 119 8.98 -17.92 -13.78
CA LYS A 119 9.61 -16.62 -13.54
C LYS A 119 11.08 -16.55 -14.00
N VAL A 120 11.82 -17.65 -13.87
CA VAL A 120 13.23 -17.76 -14.32
C VAL A 120 13.35 -17.86 -15.84
N TYR A 121 12.53 -18.70 -16.50
CA TYR A 121 12.72 -19.01 -17.92
C TYR A 121 11.82 -18.23 -18.89
N ARG A 122 10.68 -17.70 -18.43
CA ARG A 122 9.72 -16.95 -19.26
C ARG A 122 9.51 -15.51 -18.81
N ASN A 123 10.17 -15.07 -17.74
CA ASN A 123 10.05 -13.73 -17.14
C ASN A 123 8.64 -13.36 -16.63
N GLU A 124 7.73 -14.33 -16.57
CA GLU A 124 6.35 -14.18 -16.10
C GLU A 124 6.00 -15.36 -15.18
N GLY A 125 5.25 -15.07 -14.11
CA GLY A 125 4.71 -16.10 -13.22
C GLY A 125 3.55 -16.86 -13.86
N ILE A 126 3.24 -18.02 -13.28
CA ILE A 126 2.03 -18.80 -13.56
C ILE A 126 0.81 -17.97 -13.14
N ALA A 127 -0.29 -18.08 -13.89
CA ALA A 127 -1.50 -17.34 -13.58
C ALA A 127 -2.03 -17.68 -12.16
N GLU A 128 -2.50 -16.66 -11.43
CA GLU A 128 -2.98 -16.79 -10.04
C GLU A 128 -3.97 -17.93 -9.83
N ARG A 129 -4.87 -18.15 -10.81
CA ARG A 129 -5.87 -19.23 -10.78
C ARG A 129 -5.22 -20.60 -10.80
N THR A 130 -4.23 -20.80 -11.65
CA THR A 130 -3.50 -22.08 -11.78
C THR A 130 -2.62 -22.36 -10.56
N LYS A 131 -1.98 -21.33 -9.99
CA LYS A 131 -1.27 -21.42 -8.69
C LYS A 131 -2.23 -21.84 -7.58
N PHE A 132 -3.37 -21.15 -7.44
CA PHE A 132 -4.41 -21.49 -6.46
C PHE A 132 -4.95 -22.92 -6.65
N THR A 133 -5.26 -23.35 -7.88
CA THR A 133 -5.75 -24.73 -8.11
C THR A 133 -4.71 -25.78 -7.78
N GLY A 134 -3.42 -25.55 -8.06
CA GLY A 134 -2.36 -26.50 -7.69
C GLY A 134 -2.25 -26.68 -6.18
N VAL A 135 -2.21 -25.57 -5.44
CA VAL A 135 -2.21 -25.52 -3.97
C VAL A 135 -3.46 -26.20 -3.39
N PHE A 136 -4.65 -25.92 -3.95
CA PHE A 136 -5.90 -26.54 -3.53
C PHE A 136 -5.91 -28.05 -3.77
N LEU A 137 -5.43 -28.52 -4.93
CA LEU A 137 -5.34 -29.95 -5.26
C LEU A 137 -4.38 -30.71 -4.33
N VAL A 138 -3.23 -30.13 -3.97
CA VAL A 138 -2.32 -30.71 -2.97
C VAL A 138 -3.01 -30.85 -1.61
N SER A 139 -3.74 -29.81 -1.20
CA SER A 139 -4.51 -29.80 0.06
C SER A 139 -5.57 -30.90 0.10
N VAL A 140 -6.34 -31.02 -0.99
CA VAL A 140 -7.39 -32.05 -1.16
C VAL A 140 -6.80 -33.45 -1.19
N LEU A 141 -5.67 -33.66 -1.87
CA LEU A 141 -4.98 -34.95 -1.91
C LEU A 141 -4.49 -35.38 -0.51
N ALA A 142 -3.89 -34.46 0.25
CA ALA A 142 -3.47 -34.73 1.62
C ALA A 142 -4.65 -35.15 2.52
N ALA A 143 -5.81 -34.51 2.36
CA ALA A 143 -7.02 -34.86 3.08
C ALA A 143 -7.67 -36.18 2.64
N LEU A 144 -7.62 -36.53 1.35
CA LEU A 144 -8.00 -37.87 0.88
C LEU A 144 -7.11 -38.94 1.52
N CYS A 145 -5.79 -38.74 1.50
CA CYS A 145 -4.85 -39.66 2.15
C CYS A 145 -5.12 -39.78 3.65
N TYR A 146 -5.33 -38.67 4.37
CA TYR A 146 -5.65 -38.67 5.79
C TYR A 146 -6.96 -39.41 6.10
N PHE A 147 -8.04 -39.17 5.34
CA PHE A 147 -9.33 -39.83 5.53
C PHE A 147 -9.31 -41.33 5.21
N PHE A 148 -8.61 -41.74 4.16
CA PHE A 148 -8.58 -43.15 3.74
C PHE A 148 -7.55 -43.99 4.49
N LEU A 149 -6.39 -43.44 4.85
CA LEU A 149 -5.28 -44.19 5.45
C LEU A 149 -5.27 -44.19 7.00
N LEU A 150 -6.00 -43.29 7.66
CA LEU A 150 -6.02 -43.15 9.12
C LEU A 150 -7.44 -43.22 9.70
N PRO A 151 -7.66 -43.96 10.81
CA PRO A 151 -8.93 -43.93 11.54
C PRO A 151 -9.30 -42.51 12.02
N ALA A 152 -8.31 -41.76 12.51
CA ALA A 152 -8.46 -40.39 12.99
C ALA A 152 -8.96 -39.39 11.91
N GLY A 153 -8.83 -39.72 10.62
CA GLY A 153 -9.41 -38.96 9.51
C GLY A 153 -10.91 -39.19 9.31
N ARG A 154 -11.45 -40.30 9.83
CA ARG A 154 -12.87 -40.67 9.76
C ARG A 154 -13.63 -40.31 11.05
N GLU A 155 -13.08 -39.40 11.83
CA GLU A 155 -13.66 -38.88 13.06
C GLU A 155 -13.98 -37.40 12.89
N ALA A 156 -15.27 -37.07 12.91
CA ALA A 156 -15.72 -35.69 12.99
C ALA A 156 -15.51 -35.13 14.40
N TYR A 157 -14.95 -33.92 14.48
CA TYR A 157 -14.58 -33.26 15.73
C TYR A 157 -15.25 -31.89 15.91
N GLY A 158 -15.29 -31.43 17.17
CA GLY A 158 -15.79 -30.09 17.53
C GLY A 158 -14.79 -28.99 17.16
N PRO A 159 -15.23 -27.75 16.87
CA PRO A 159 -16.60 -27.25 17.05
C PRO A 159 -17.55 -27.57 15.88
N TYR A 160 -17.06 -28.13 14.77
CA TYR A 160 -17.83 -28.27 13.53
C TYR A 160 -19.07 -29.18 13.67
N LYS A 161 -18.95 -30.26 14.44
CA LYS A 161 -20.06 -31.16 14.80
C LYS A 161 -21.18 -30.47 15.58
N ASP A 162 -20.89 -29.36 16.26
CA ASP A 162 -21.80 -28.67 17.19
C ASP A 162 -22.56 -27.50 16.52
N LEU A 163 -22.31 -27.22 15.23
CA LEU A 163 -23.07 -26.20 14.48
C LEU A 163 -24.46 -26.73 14.08
N PRO A 164 -25.54 -25.94 14.24
CA PRO A 164 -26.92 -26.42 14.06
C PRO A 164 -27.28 -26.84 12.62
N LEU A 165 -26.60 -26.29 11.61
CA LEU A 165 -26.81 -26.63 10.20
C LEU A 165 -25.83 -27.70 9.68
N ILE A 166 -24.58 -27.66 10.15
CA ILE A 166 -23.48 -28.47 9.62
C ILE A 166 -23.32 -29.77 10.42
N GLY A 167 -23.58 -29.73 11.73
CA GLY A 167 -23.45 -30.87 12.64
C GLY A 167 -24.23 -32.09 12.18
N ASN A 168 -25.53 -31.94 11.88
CA ASN A 168 -26.40 -33.04 11.44
C ASN A 168 -25.97 -33.68 10.11
N LEU A 169 -25.28 -32.94 9.23
CA LEU A 169 -24.75 -33.45 7.96
C LEU A 169 -23.47 -34.28 8.16
N ILE A 170 -22.73 -34.00 9.23
CA ILE A 170 -21.42 -34.58 9.55
C ILE A 170 -21.52 -35.70 10.59
N CYS A 171 -22.47 -35.59 11.52
CA CYS A 171 -22.66 -36.49 12.66
C CYS A 171 -24.15 -36.67 12.96
N SER A 172 -24.67 -37.91 12.85
CA SER A 172 -26.10 -38.21 13.08
C SER A 172 -26.41 -38.63 14.52
N SER A 173 -25.39 -38.88 15.35
CA SER A 173 -25.56 -39.24 16.76
C SER A 173 -24.48 -38.55 17.59
N PRO A 174 -24.80 -37.46 18.30
CA PRO A 174 -23.86 -36.82 19.22
C PRO A 174 -23.66 -37.69 20.46
N SER A 175 -22.72 -38.65 20.38
CA SER A 175 -22.23 -39.42 21.51
C SER A 175 -21.72 -38.46 22.60
N THR A 176 -22.36 -38.53 23.76
CA THR A 176 -22.32 -37.45 24.76
C THR A 176 -21.06 -37.45 25.64
N THR A 177 -20.15 -38.42 25.45
CA THR A 177 -19.06 -38.70 26.39
C THR A 177 -17.69 -38.12 26.01
N ASP A 178 -17.33 -38.10 24.72
CA ASP A 178 -15.93 -37.82 24.30
C ASP A 178 -15.76 -36.75 23.21
N GLY A 179 -16.85 -36.22 22.64
CA GLY A 179 -16.78 -35.15 21.64
C GLY A 179 -16.19 -35.56 20.28
N ILE A 180 -16.05 -36.87 20.04
CA ILE A 180 -15.60 -37.48 18.79
C ILE A 180 -16.77 -38.23 18.17
N CYS A 181 -17.03 -38.01 16.87
CA CYS A 181 -18.09 -38.69 16.13
C CYS A 181 -17.50 -39.50 14.96
N PRO A 182 -17.29 -40.83 15.12
CA PRO A 182 -16.78 -41.67 14.05
C PRO A 182 -17.83 -41.82 12.95
N VAL A 183 -17.42 -41.64 11.68
CA VAL A 183 -18.30 -41.82 10.52
C VAL A 183 -18.06 -43.17 9.86
N THR A 184 -19.14 -43.93 9.67
CA THR A 184 -19.12 -45.28 9.08
C THR A 184 -19.83 -45.30 7.74
N PHE A 185 -19.23 -45.98 6.76
CA PHE A 185 -19.88 -46.28 5.49
C PHE A 185 -21.01 -47.31 5.70
N PRO A 186 -22.18 -47.20 5.03
CA PRO A 186 -22.55 -46.27 3.97
C PRO A 186 -23.41 -45.07 4.43
N HIS A 187 -23.35 -44.66 5.71
CA HIS A 187 -24.19 -43.58 6.21
C HIS A 187 -23.87 -42.24 5.51
N PHE A 188 -24.89 -41.39 5.32
CA PHE A 188 -24.76 -40.09 4.66
C PHE A 188 -23.66 -39.21 5.30
N THR A 189 -23.48 -39.29 6.61
CA THR A 189 -22.43 -38.61 7.39
C THR A 189 -21.01 -38.95 6.95
N TYR A 190 -20.76 -40.15 6.44
CA TYR A 190 -19.45 -40.51 5.89
C TYR A 190 -19.08 -39.62 4.69
N PHE A 191 -20.03 -39.40 3.78
CA PHE A 191 -19.85 -38.51 2.64
C PHE A 191 -19.89 -37.03 3.05
N GLY A 192 -20.77 -36.67 4.00
CA GLY A 192 -20.84 -35.31 4.56
C GLY A 192 -19.53 -34.87 5.21
N TRP A 193 -18.95 -35.70 6.07
CA TRP A 193 -17.64 -35.46 6.68
C TRP A 193 -16.52 -35.46 5.66
N LEU A 194 -16.49 -36.40 4.70
CA LEU A 194 -15.50 -36.42 3.63
C LEU A 194 -15.50 -35.10 2.84
N ILE A 195 -16.65 -34.68 2.31
CA ILE A 195 -16.76 -33.43 1.54
C ILE A 195 -16.37 -32.22 2.39
N PHE A 196 -16.82 -32.18 3.65
CA PHE A 196 -16.45 -31.10 4.58
C PHE A 196 -14.94 -31.05 4.82
N LEU A 197 -14.28 -32.18 5.09
CA LEU A 197 -12.85 -32.27 5.33
C LEU A 197 -12.03 -31.82 4.11
N LEU A 198 -12.43 -32.24 2.90
CA LEU A 198 -11.77 -31.82 1.65
C LEU A 198 -11.90 -30.30 1.41
N LEU A 199 -13.06 -29.71 1.70
CA LEU A 199 -13.26 -28.26 1.60
C LEU A 199 -12.53 -27.48 2.71
N LEU A 200 -12.52 -28.00 3.94
CA LEU A 200 -11.83 -27.41 5.08
C LEU A 200 -10.32 -27.35 4.84
N THR A 201 -9.72 -28.49 4.49
CA THR A 201 -8.29 -28.60 4.17
C THR A 201 -7.91 -27.81 2.93
N GLY A 202 -8.71 -27.90 1.86
CA GLY A 202 -8.56 -27.11 0.64
C GLY A 202 -8.55 -25.61 0.91
N CYS A 203 -9.49 -25.13 1.72
CA CYS A 203 -9.60 -23.73 2.12
C CYS A 203 -8.42 -23.29 3.01
N ILE A 204 -8.22 -23.95 4.16
CA ILE A 204 -7.18 -23.57 5.13
C ILE A 204 -5.79 -23.69 4.51
N GLY A 205 -5.49 -24.80 3.84
CA GLY A 205 -4.22 -25.03 3.14
C GLY A 205 -3.93 -23.94 2.11
N SER A 206 -4.92 -23.60 1.28
CA SER A 206 -4.72 -22.58 0.23
C SER A 206 -4.61 -21.15 0.76
N LEU A 207 -5.40 -20.79 1.77
CA LEU A 207 -5.31 -19.46 2.37
C LEU A 207 -3.98 -19.25 3.10
N THR A 208 -3.50 -20.26 3.82
CA THR A 208 -2.31 -20.14 4.67
C THR A 208 -1.03 -20.17 3.86
N SER A 209 -0.89 -21.10 2.90
CA SER A 209 0.24 -21.13 1.96
C SER A 209 0.35 -19.81 1.19
N LEU A 210 -0.77 -19.29 0.68
CA LEU A 210 -0.80 -18.03 -0.07
C LEU A 210 -0.54 -16.80 0.84
N SER A 211 -0.92 -16.86 2.12
CA SER A 211 -0.63 -15.78 3.07
C SER A 211 0.85 -15.73 3.47
N VAL A 212 1.54 -16.88 3.56
CA VAL A 212 2.99 -16.95 3.76
C VAL A 212 3.74 -16.50 2.51
N ASP A 213 3.27 -16.88 1.32
CA ASP A 213 3.73 -16.42 0.00
C ASP A 213 3.65 -14.89 -0.15
N PHE A 214 2.50 -14.30 0.20
CA PHE A 214 2.35 -12.85 0.28
C PHE A 214 3.27 -12.19 1.33
N SER A 215 3.73 -12.92 2.34
CA SER A 215 4.63 -12.39 3.37
C SER A 215 6.12 -12.50 3.01
N ASP A 216 6.50 -13.16 1.90
CA ASP A 216 7.88 -13.28 1.42
C ASP A 216 8.32 -12.06 0.56
N GLY A 217 7.76 -10.88 0.83
CA GLY A 217 8.07 -9.65 0.10
C GLY A 217 9.35 -8.93 0.55
N PHE A 218 9.88 -9.23 1.74
CA PHE A 218 11.13 -8.66 2.28
C PHE A 218 12.06 -9.71 2.86
N ASP A 219 13.38 -9.48 2.69
CA ASP A 219 14.46 -10.28 3.29
C ASP A 219 14.17 -10.55 4.79
N GLY A 220 13.94 -11.81 5.14
CA GLY A 220 13.75 -12.33 6.50
C GLY A 220 12.31 -12.25 7.04
N LEU A 221 11.35 -11.62 6.34
CA LEU A 221 10.01 -11.37 6.84
C LEU A 221 9.22 -12.67 7.08
N ALA A 222 8.90 -13.41 6.01
CA ALA A 222 8.20 -14.69 6.10
C ALA A 222 8.92 -15.68 7.02
N GLY A 223 10.25 -15.79 6.90
CA GLY A 223 11.07 -16.69 7.72
C GLY A 223 10.85 -16.49 9.23
N GLY A 224 11.10 -15.29 9.76
CA GLY A 224 10.93 -15.06 11.21
C GLY A 224 9.49 -15.25 11.70
N LEU A 225 8.49 -14.91 10.87
CA LEU A 225 7.08 -15.15 11.19
C LEU A 225 6.74 -16.65 11.25
N VAL A 226 7.21 -17.46 10.30
CA VAL A 226 6.97 -18.92 10.32
C VAL A 226 7.75 -19.55 11.48
N PHE A 227 8.98 -19.10 11.78
CA PHE A 227 9.76 -19.59 12.92
C PHE A 227 8.98 -19.45 14.25
N SER A 228 8.42 -18.26 14.51
CA SER A 228 7.62 -18.02 15.72
C SER A 228 6.32 -18.84 15.72
N SER A 229 5.62 -18.93 14.59
CA SER A 229 4.39 -19.71 14.45
C SER A 229 4.61 -21.21 14.68
N ALA A 230 5.65 -21.76 14.06
CA ALA A 230 5.98 -23.19 14.13
C ALA A 230 6.39 -23.59 15.56
N LEU A 231 7.19 -22.78 16.27
CA LEU A 231 7.51 -23.06 17.67
C LEU A 231 6.26 -23.01 18.57
N ALA A 232 5.37 -22.04 18.38
CA ALA A 232 4.12 -21.99 19.14
C ALA A 232 3.22 -23.21 18.90
N PHE A 233 3.11 -23.68 17.65
CA PHE A 233 2.41 -24.93 17.37
C PHE A 233 3.06 -26.15 18.00
N GLY A 234 4.39 -26.26 17.95
CA GLY A 234 5.13 -27.32 18.65
C GLY A 234 4.77 -27.35 20.14
N ILE A 235 4.75 -26.19 20.80
CA ILE A 235 4.39 -26.06 22.22
C ILE A 235 2.91 -26.45 22.46
N VAL A 236 1.96 -25.93 21.68
CA VAL A 236 0.52 -26.20 21.84
C VAL A 236 0.17 -27.68 21.59
N ILE A 237 0.87 -28.33 20.66
CA ILE A 237 0.58 -29.71 20.24
C ILE A 237 1.37 -30.75 21.09
N THR A 238 2.26 -30.31 21.97
CA THR A 238 3.08 -31.21 22.82
C THR A 238 2.27 -32.36 23.41
N GLY A 239 2.63 -33.59 23.04
CA GLY A 239 1.96 -34.81 23.53
C GLY A 239 2.08 -35.00 25.05
N ILE A 240 2.95 -34.22 25.69
CA ILE A 240 3.15 -34.10 27.13
C ILE A 240 1.91 -33.48 27.82
N ILE A 241 1.22 -32.55 27.15
CA ILE A 241 0.12 -31.77 27.75
C ILE A 241 -1.25 -32.40 27.45
N ASN A 242 -1.41 -33.09 26.32
CA ASN A 242 -2.67 -33.75 25.98
C ASN A 242 -2.47 -35.18 25.43
N PRO A 243 -2.28 -36.20 26.30
CA PRO A 243 -2.00 -37.58 25.91
C PRO A 243 -3.16 -38.28 25.17
N LYS A 244 -4.32 -37.62 25.00
CA LYS A 244 -5.47 -38.15 24.26
C LYS A 244 -5.29 -38.19 22.74
N HIS A 245 -4.26 -37.54 22.19
CA HIS A 245 -3.98 -37.53 20.75
C HIS A 245 -2.63 -38.19 20.43
N PRO A 246 -2.59 -39.48 20.03
CA PRO A 246 -1.34 -40.23 19.83
C PRO A 246 -0.47 -39.72 18.66
N GLU A 247 -1.05 -38.91 17.78
CA GLU A 247 -0.37 -38.21 16.67
C GLU A 247 0.44 -36.98 17.13
N GLY A 248 0.22 -36.45 18.34
CA GLY A 248 0.78 -35.17 18.79
C GLY A 248 2.32 -35.09 18.69
N ILE A 249 3.01 -36.20 18.99
CA ILE A 249 4.49 -36.29 18.89
C ILE A 249 4.96 -36.09 17.43
N VAL A 250 4.21 -36.56 16.44
CA VAL A 250 4.57 -36.43 15.01
C VAL A 250 4.44 -34.98 14.56
N LEU A 251 3.38 -34.31 15.00
CA LEU A 251 3.10 -32.91 14.67
C LEU A 251 4.01 -31.93 15.43
N GLU A 252 4.40 -32.28 16.66
CA GLU A 252 5.45 -31.58 17.41
C GLU A 252 6.81 -31.69 16.70
N VAL A 253 7.20 -32.88 16.26
CA VAL A 253 8.40 -33.08 15.41
C VAL A 253 8.29 -32.25 14.14
N LEU A 254 7.18 -32.29 13.41
CA LEU A 254 6.98 -31.52 12.18
C LEU A 254 7.11 -30.01 12.40
N SER A 255 6.58 -29.51 13.53
CA SER A 255 6.69 -28.12 13.96
C SER A 255 8.15 -27.72 14.23
N LEU A 256 8.91 -28.58 14.92
CA LEU A 256 10.33 -28.37 15.18
C LEU A 256 11.19 -28.49 13.91
N LEU A 257 10.84 -29.36 12.95
CA LEU A 257 11.49 -29.42 11.65
C LEU A 257 11.31 -28.11 10.88
N CYS A 258 10.09 -27.56 10.84
CA CYS A 258 9.83 -26.27 10.19
C CYS A 258 10.65 -25.15 10.85
N ALA A 259 10.59 -25.01 12.17
CA ALA A 259 11.35 -24.00 12.90
C ALA A 259 12.88 -24.18 12.75
N GLY A 260 13.37 -25.42 12.83
CA GLY A 260 14.80 -25.74 12.68
C GLY A 260 15.31 -25.42 11.27
N ALA A 261 14.61 -25.85 10.23
CA ALA A 261 14.95 -25.56 8.85
C ALA A 261 15.00 -24.04 8.59
N ILE A 262 14.02 -23.28 9.09
CA ILE A 262 14.04 -21.82 8.96
C ILE A 262 15.22 -21.21 9.71
N LEU A 263 15.57 -21.70 10.90
CA LEU A 263 16.74 -21.23 11.65
C LEU A 263 18.05 -21.48 10.87
N GLY A 264 18.14 -22.57 10.10
CA GLY A 264 19.25 -22.85 9.19
C GLY A 264 19.28 -21.96 7.95
N TYR A 265 18.10 -21.58 7.44
CA TYR A 265 17.90 -20.70 6.29
C TYR A 265 18.13 -19.21 6.59
N LEU A 266 17.65 -18.71 7.73
CA LEU A 266 17.62 -17.27 8.07
C LEU A 266 18.98 -16.54 8.02
N PRO A 267 20.13 -17.17 8.36
CA PRO A 267 21.46 -16.59 8.14
C PRO A 267 21.77 -16.26 6.67
N TRP A 268 21.14 -16.94 5.72
CA TRP A 268 21.25 -16.68 4.28
C TRP A 268 20.27 -15.61 3.78
N ASN A 269 19.23 -15.29 4.54
CA ASN A 269 18.17 -14.34 4.18
C ASN A 269 17.95 -13.31 5.31
N TRP A 270 19.04 -12.82 5.89
CA TRP A 270 18.95 -11.92 7.05
C TRP A 270 18.40 -10.53 6.67
N PRO A 271 17.54 -9.90 7.50
CA PRO A 271 16.94 -8.59 7.24
C PRO A 271 17.92 -7.51 6.76
N SER A 272 17.72 -7.07 5.52
CA SER A 272 18.43 -5.93 4.93
C SER A 272 17.87 -4.59 5.43
N SER A 273 18.71 -3.56 5.46
CA SER A 273 18.32 -2.20 5.84
C SER A 273 18.10 -1.36 4.59
N TRP A 274 16.99 -0.62 4.57
CA TRP A 274 16.74 0.37 3.54
C TRP A 274 17.50 1.66 3.86
N ALA A 275 18.16 2.25 2.87
CA ALA A 275 18.95 3.46 3.10
C ALA A 275 18.93 4.42 1.90
N ALA A 276 17.74 4.82 1.43
CA ALA A 276 17.66 5.93 0.47
C ALA A 276 18.10 7.29 1.07
N ARG A 277 18.17 7.39 2.42
CA ARG A 277 18.52 8.63 3.13
C ARG A 277 19.96 8.70 3.69
N ARG A 278 20.76 7.65 3.49
CA ARG A 278 22.20 7.57 3.86
C ARG A 278 22.86 6.60 2.90
N GLY A 279 23.93 6.99 2.19
CA GLY A 279 24.54 6.23 1.06
C GLY A 279 25.18 4.86 1.37
N THR A 280 24.75 4.16 2.42
CA THR A 280 25.26 2.87 2.88
C THR A 280 24.13 1.85 3.04
N ALA A 281 23.41 1.56 1.96
CA ALA A 281 22.45 0.45 1.91
C ALA A 281 23.19 -0.89 1.86
N LYS A 282 23.23 -1.63 2.98
CA LYS A 282 23.88 -2.96 3.05
C LYS A 282 22.84 -4.09 2.99
N ARG A 283 22.67 -4.68 1.81
CA ARG A 283 21.94 -5.95 1.64
C ARG A 283 22.66 -7.06 2.40
N ARG A 284 21.91 -7.88 3.15
CA ARG A 284 22.45 -9.00 3.95
C ARG A 284 21.99 -10.36 3.43
N ALA A 285 20.82 -10.44 2.79
CA ALA A 285 20.39 -11.64 2.10
C ALA A 285 21.35 -12.03 0.96
N LYS A 286 21.52 -13.34 0.80
CA LYS A 286 22.39 -14.03 -0.17
C LYS A 286 21.62 -15.04 -1.02
N ILE A 287 20.42 -15.43 -0.58
CA ILE A 287 19.52 -16.43 -1.18
C ILE A 287 18.08 -15.94 -0.94
N ILE A 288 17.18 -16.11 -1.90
CA ILE A 288 15.73 -15.85 -1.76
C ILE A 288 14.99 -17.17 -1.50
N MET A 289 13.91 -17.10 -0.73
CA MET A 289 13.09 -18.26 -0.35
C MET A 289 12.26 -18.72 -1.54
N GLY A 290 11.50 -17.80 -2.13
CA GLY A 290 10.74 -18.04 -3.36
C GLY A 290 9.43 -18.74 -3.09
N ASP A 291 8.57 -18.80 -4.09
CA ASP A 291 7.21 -19.31 -3.98
C ASP A 291 7.22 -20.81 -3.61
N SER A 292 8.22 -21.56 -4.08
CA SER A 292 8.52 -22.93 -3.66
C SER A 292 8.70 -23.05 -2.13
N GLY A 293 9.42 -22.12 -1.52
CA GLY A 293 9.63 -22.11 -0.07
C GLY A 293 8.38 -21.64 0.68
N ALA A 294 7.79 -20.53 0.25
CA ALA A 294 6.70 -19.89 0.96
C ALA A 294 5.41 -20.72 0.98
N LEU A 295 5.04 -21.32 -0.16
CA LEU A 295 3.91 -22.24 -0.22
C LEU A 295 4.16 -23.49 0.65
N SER A 296 5.37 -24.03 0.64
CA SER A 296 5.71 -25.23 1.43
C SER A 296 5.59 -25.02 2.94
N LEU A 297 6.02 -23.86 3.45
CA LEU A 297 5.98 -23.54 4.87
C LEU A 297 4.56 -23.19 5.35
N GLY A 298 3.80 -22.42 4.58
CA GLY A 298 2.39 -22.17 4.93
C GLY A 298 1.54 -23.44 4.82
N GLY A 299 1.82 -24.30 3.84
CA GLY A 299 1.27 -25.66 3.75
C GLY A 299 1.63 -26.54 4.94
N ALA A 300 2.87 -26.48 5.43
CA ALA A 300 3.29 -27.18 6.64
C ALA A 300 2.48 -26.73 7.87
N LEU A 301 2.38 -25.41 8.10
CA LEU A 301 1.57 -24.84 9.19
C LEU A 301 0.09 -25.25 9.08
N ALA A 302 -0.46 -25.34 7.87
CA ALA A 302 -1.82 -25.82 7.63
C ALA A 302 -2.00 -27.29 8.06
N MET A 303 -1.11 -28.18 7.61
CA MET A 303 -1.19 -29.61 7.96
C MET A 303 -1.03 -29.81 9.47
N ILE A 304 -0.09 -29.10 10.10
CA ILE A 304 0.10 -29.10 11.56
C ILE A 304 -1.19 -28.71 12.28
N ALA A 305 -1.85 -27.63 11.86
CA ALA A 305 -3.09 -27.15 12.50
C ALA A 305 -4.29 -28.07 12.29
N ILE A 306 -4.45 -28.63 11.09
CA ILE A 306 -5.59 -29.49 10.72
C ILE A 306 -5.48 -30.88 11.36
N PHE A 307 -4.31 -31.53 11.28
CA PHE A 307 -4.13 -32.87 11.86
C PHE A 307 -4.13 -32.81 13.39
N SER A 308 -3.74 -31.69 14.00
CA SER A 308 -3.91 -31.47 15.44
C SER A 308 -5.32 -31.04 15.87
N ARG A 309 -6.29 -30.93 14.94
CA ARG A 309 -7.68 -30.47 15.21
C ARG A 309 -7.74 -29.09 15.89
N ASN A 310 -6.82 -28.19 15.52
CA ASN A 310 -6.56 -26.89 16.15
C ASN A 310 -6.54 -25.72 15.14
N GLU A 311 -7.45 -25.74 14.16
CA GLU A 311 -7.53 -24.76 13.06
C GLU A 311 -7.72 -23.33 13.60
N TRP A 312 -8.51 -23.18 14.67
CA TRP A 312 -8.76 -21.89 15.32
C TRP A 312 -7.53 -21.31 16.03
N SER A 313 -6.55 -22.14 16.36
CA SER A 313 -5.27 -21.70 16.91
C SER A 313 -4.37 -21.12 15.81
N LEU A 314 -4.52 -21.55 14.55
CA LEU A 314 -3.80 -20.99 13.39
C LEU A 314 -4.15 -19.53 13.13
N LEU A 315 -5.41 -19.15 13.34
CA LEU A 315 -5.85 -17.74 13.23
C LEU A 315 -5.22 -16.83 14.29
N LEU A 316 -4.88 -17.36 15.47
CA LEU A 316 -4.18 -16.63 16.53
C LEU A 316 -2.67 -16.64 16.31
N ILE A 317 -2.06 -17.82 16.27
CA ILE A 317 -0.62 -18.03 16.17
C ILE A 317 -0.09 -17.41 14.86
N GLY A 318 -0.75 -17.70 13.75
CA GLY A 318 -0.46 -17.13 12.43
C GLY A 318 -1.05 -15.74 12.21
N GLY A 319 -1.43 -15.00 13.26
CA GLY A 319 -2.12 -13.71 13.16
C GLY A 319 -1.44 -12.71 12.21
N ALA A 320 -0.11 -12.66 12.20
CA ALA A 320 0.66 -11.84 11.26
C ALA A 320 0.38 -12.20 9.78
N PHE A 321 0.36 -13.50 9.45
CA PHE A 321 0.01 -13.98 8.11
C PHE A 321 -1.45 -13.70 7.76
N VAL A 322 -2.35 -13.82 8.74
CA VAL A 322 -3.77 -13.49 8.56
C VAL A 322 -3.94 -12.01 8.22
N LEU A 323 -3.20 -11.10 8.86
CA LEU A 323 -3.20 -9.67 8.54
C LEU A 323 -2.69 -9.40 7.11
N GLU A 324 -1.53 -9.94 6.75
CA GLU A 324 -0.95 -9.81 5.41
C GLU A 324 -1.89 -10.38 4.32
N GLY A 325 -2.39 -11.60 4.52
CA GLY A 325 -3.30 -12.29 3.60
C GLY A 325 -4.66 -11.62 3.44
N LEU A 326 -5.29 -11.18 4.55
CA LEU A 326 -6.54 -10.44 4.49
C LEU A 326 -6.37 -9.09 3.79
N SER A 327 -5.24 -8.39 4.00
CA SER A 327 -4.97 -7.12 3.32
C SER A 327 -5.00 -7.29 1.80
N ALA A 328 -4.27 -8.28 1.29
CA ALA A 328 -4.22 -8.63 -0.13
C ALA A 328 -5.60 -9.07 -0.66
N LEU A 329 -6.33 -9.92 0.07
CA LEU A 329 -7.66 -10.41 -0.35
C LEU A 329 -8.71 -9.29 -0.45
N ILE A 330 -8.72 -8.38 0.53
CA ILE A 330 -9.60 -7.21 0.55
C ILE A 330 -9.33 -6.35 -0.69
N GLN A 331 -8.06 -5.99 -0.93
CA GLN A 331 -7.65 -5.11 -2.03
C GLN A 331 -7.85 -5.74 -3.42
N ALA A 332 -7.39 -6.98 -3.62
CA ALA A 332 -7.30 -7.59 -4.95
C ALA A 332 -8.64 -7.85 -5.65
N ARG A 333 -9.71 -8.17 -4.89
CA ARG A 333 -10.92 -8.74 -5.53
C ARG A 333 -12.26 -8.28 -4.96
N ILE A 334 -12.39 -8.14 -3.64
CA ILE A 334 -13.67 -7.83 -3.00
C ILE A 334 -13.92 -6.33 -3.06
N LEU A 335 -13.03 -5.54 -2.47
CA LEU A 335 -13.23 -4.10 -2.28
C LEU A 335 -13.16 -3.35 -3.62
N THR A 336 -12.18 -3.67 -4.47
CA THR A 336 -12.03 -3.04 -5.80
C THR A 336 -13.23 -3.29 -6.71
N ARG A 337 -13.85 -4.47 -6.68
CA ARG A 337 -15.08 -4.76 -7.46
C ARG A 337 -16.33 -4.16 -6.84
N PHE A 338 -16.41 -4.14 -5.50
CA PHE A 338 -17.52 -3.52 -4.78
C PHE A 338 -17.55 -2.01 -5.01
N PHE A 339 -16.45 -1.30 -4.73
CA PHE A 339 -16.35 0.14 -4.94
C PHE A 339 -16.58 0.52 -6.40
N ARG A 340 -15.95 -0.16 -7.38
CA ARG A 340 -16.20 0.11 -8.81
C ARG A 340 -17.68 0.00 -9.23
N ARG A 341 -18.49 -0.79 -8.51
CA ARG A 341 -19.93 -0.98 -8.81
C ARG A 341 -20.88 -0.12 -7.96
N LYS A 342 -20.46 0.35 -6.80
CA LYS A 342 -21.35 0.96 -5.78
C LYS A 342 -20.93 2.35 -5.31
N LEU A 343 -19.69 2.75 -5.60
CA LEU A 343 -19.09 4.01 -5.19
C LEU A 343 -18.75 4.85 -6.42
N GLN A 344 -19.38 6.03 -6.54
CA GLN A 344 -19.08 7.02 -7.56
C GLN A 344 -18.22 8.13 -6.95
N VAL A 345 -17.11 8.49 -7.61
CA VAL A 345 -16.26 9.61 -7.20
C VAL A 345 -16.91 10.91 -7.67
N MET A 346 -17.08 11.90 -6.79
CA MET A 346 -17.79 13.14 -7.13
C MET A 346 -17.16 13.89 -8.32
N ARG A 347 -15.83 13.88 -8.42
CA ARG A 347 -15.05 14.42 -9.54
C ARG A 347 -15.54 13.94 -10.92
N PHE A 348 -15.96 12.68 -11.01
CA PHE A 348 -16.41 12.05 -12.26
C PHE A 348 -17.90 11.76 -12.31
N ALA A 349 -18.71 12.21 -11.35
CA ALA A 349 -20.15 11.90 -11.31
C ALA A 349 -20.91 12.31 -12.58
N ASN A 350 -20.38 13.28 -13.33
CA ASN A 350 -20.92 13.79 -14.59
C ASN A 350 -20.11 13.38 -15.85
N SER A 351 -19.02 12.61 -15.72
CA SER A 351 -18.25 12.12 -16.87
C SER A 351 -18.72 10.73 -17.29
N LYS A 352 -18.67 10.43 -18.60
CA LYS A 352 -18.89 9.06 -19.13
C LYS A 352 -17.64 8.18 -19.03
N GLU A 353 -16.50 8.75 -18.64
CA GLU A 353 -15.23 8.03 -18.58
C GLU A 353 -15.15 7.10 -17.37
N ARG A 354 -14.38 6.02 -17.54
CA ARG A 354 -14.16 5.05 -16.45
C ARG A 354 -13.11 5.61 -15.50
N VAL A 355 -13.52 5.89 -14.26
CA VAL A 355 -12.65 6.28 -13.14
C VAL A 355 -11.37 5.42 -13.11
N ALA A 356 -10.21 6.08 -13.10
CA ALA A 356 -8.92 5.43 -13.06
C ALA A 356 -8.75 4.59 -11.78
N TYR A 357 -7.97 3.50 -11.85
CA TYR A 357 -7.79 2.60 -10.71
C TYR A 357 -7.11 3.27 -9.51
N THR A 358 -6.32 4.31 -9.77
CA THR A 358 -5.57 5.13 -8.81
C THR A 358 -6.44 6.01 -7.91
N GLU A 359 -7.69 6.28 -8.29
CA GLU A 359 -8.54 7.28 -7.63
C GLU A 359 -9.59 6.68 -6.69
N PHE A 360 -9.73 5.36 -6.67
CA PHE A 360 -10.58 4.72 -5.69
C PHE A 360 -9.93 4.76 -4.30
N PRO A 361 -10.71 4.92 -3.21
CA PRO A 361 -10.21 4.82 -1.85
C PRO A 361 -9.77 3.38 -1.55
N LEU A 362 -8.54 3.05 -1.93
CA LEU A 362 -7.87 1.85 -1.49
C LEU A 362 -7.53 2.02 -0.01
N PRO A 363 -7.82 1.03 0.86
CA PRO A 363 -7.52 1.12 2.29
C PRO A 363 -6.02 1.19 2.55
N PHE A 364 -5.21 0.74 1.59
CA PHE A 364 -3.76 0.76 1.63
C PHE A 364 -3.18 1.33 0.34
N LEU A 365 -2.04 2.03 0.47
CA LEU A 365 -1.25 2.51 -0.67
C LEU A 365 -0.76 1.35 -1.55
N ALA A 366 -0.43 0.21 -0.96
CA ALA A 366 -0.13 -1.04 -1.63
C ALA A 366 -0.48 -2.22 -0.72
N THR A 367 -0.63 -3.40 -1.31
CA THR A 367 -0.77 -4.67 -0.57
C THR A 367 0.26 -5.67 -1.08
N PRO A 368 0.81 -6.55 -0.22
CA PRO A 368 0.42 -6.77 1.18
C PRO A 368 0.89 -5.66 2.17
N LEU A 369 0.55 -5.77 3.46
CA LEU A 369 0.70 -4.72 4.48
C LEU A 369 2.13 -4.17 4.58
N HIS A 370 3.14 -5.02 4.51
CA HIS A 370 4.53 -4.57 4.57
C HIS A 370 4.90 -3.57 3.43
N HIS A 371 4.29 -3.68 2.24
CA HIS A 371 4.46 -2.69 1.17
C HIS A 371 3.71 -1.37 1.45
N HIS A 372 2.57 -1.39 2.15
CA HIS A 372 1.89 -0.17 2.58
C HIS A 372 2.81 0.70 3.46
N PHE A 373 3.48 0.09 4.44
CA PHE A 373 4.40 0.80 5.34
C PHE A 373 5.72 1.21 4.67
N ASP A 374 6.21 0.47 3.67
CA ASP A 374 7.36 0.86 2.84
C ASP A 374 7.06 2.16 2.06
N LEU A 375 5.85 2.26 1.49
CA LEU A 375 5.36 3.49 0.83
C LEU A 375 5.08 4.64 1.82
N LEU A 376 4.83 4.36 3.10
CA LEU A 376 4.83 5.36 4.18
C LEU A 376 6.26 5.77 4.61
N GLY A 377 7.31 5.23 3.99
CA GLY A 377 8.70 5.60 4.23
C GLY A 377 9.34 4.99 5.48
N TRP A 378 8.81 3.86 5.97
CA TRP A 378 9.38 3.12 7.10
C TRP A 378 10.63 2.32 6.67
N ASP A 379 11.67 2.27 7.50
CA ASP A 379 12.84 1.43 7.22
C ASP A 379 12.46 -0.06 7.27
N ARG A 380 12.64 -0.76 6.14
CA ARG A 380 12.38 -2.19 5.98
C ARG A 380 12.95 -3.05 7.10
N ARG A 381 14.16 -2.76 7.60
CA ARG A 381 14.74 -3.53 8.73
C ARG A 381 13.90 -3.39 10.01
N ARG A 382 13.44 -2.17 10.31
CA ARG A 382 12.58 -1.92 11.47
C ARG A 382 11.22 -2.59 11.30
N LEU A 383 10.68 -2.58 10.09
CA LEU A 383 9.43 -3.26 9.78
C LEU A 383 9.57 -4.77 9.98
N VAL A 384 10.62 -5.41 9.45
CA VAL A 384 10.81 -6.86 9.60
C VAL A 384 10.98 -7.26 11.07
N TYR A 385 11.77 -6.51 11.86
CA TYR A 385 11.87 -6.78 13.31
C TYR A 385 10.57 -6.48 14.07
N GLY A 386 9.81 -5.46 13.67
CA GLY A 386 8.48 -5.18 14.22
C GLY A 386 7.49 -6.30 13.92
N ALA A 387 7.51 -6.83 12.70
CA ALA A 387 6.72 -7.99 12.29
C ALA A 387 7.12 -9.25 13.06
N TRP A 388 8.42 -9.51 13.27
CA TRP A 388 8.87 -10.63 14.10
C TRP A 388 8.40 -10.50 15.55
N ALA A 389 8.46 -9.30 16.14
CA ALA A 389 7.96 -9.06 17.50
C ALA A 389 6.43 -9.22 17.59
N LEU A 390 5.69 -8.74 16.59
CA LEU A 390 4.25 -8.90 16.47
C LEU A 390 3.85 -10.38 16.28
N GLY A 391 4.55 -11.12 15.42
CA GLY A 391 4.39 -12.56 15.22
C GLY A 391 4.68 -13.36 16.48
N ALA A 392 5.77 -13.04 17.19
CA ALA A 392 6.08 -13.63 18.49
C ALA A 392 5.00 -13.31 19.56
N GLY A 393 4.44 -12.10 19.56
CA GLY A 393 3.31 -11.74 20.42
C GLY A 393 2.06 -12.58 20.13
N PHE A 394 1.69 -12.71 18.86
CA PHE A 394 0.60 -13.59 18.41
C PHE A 394 0.84 -15.07 18.75
N ALA A 395 2.07 -15.55 18.59
CA ALA A 395 2.51 -16.88 18.96
C ALA A 395 2.34 -17.13 20.47
N VAL A 396 2.79 -16.21 21.34
CA VAL A 396 2.61 -16.30 22.80
C VAL A 396 1.12 -16.28 23.18
N LEU A 397 0.33 -15.36 22.62
CA LEU A 397 -1.13 -15.31 22.87
C LEU A 397 -1.83 -16.60 22.42
N GLY A 398 -1.41 -17.16 21.29
CA GLY A 398 -1.90 -18.44 20.78
C GLY A 398 -1.55 -19.62 21.70
N VAL A 399 -0.33 -19.66 22.25
CA VAL A 399 0.09 -20.66 23.25
C VAL A 399 -0.74 -20.50 24.54
N MET A 400 -0.88 -19.28 25.07
CA MET A 400 -1.70 -19.02 26.27
C MET A 400 -3.16 -19.43 26.06
N ALA A 401 -3.75 -19.14 24.90
CA ALA A 401 -5.11 -19.55 24.57
C ALA A 401 -5.24 -21.07 24.34
N GLY A 402 -4.23 -21.73 23.79
CA GLY A 402 -4.20 -23.19 23.62
C GLY A 402 -4.13 -23.92 24.96
N LEU A 403 -3.33 -23.40 25.90
CA LEU A 403 -3.10 -23.97 27.22
C LEU A 403 -4.14 -23.57 28.29
N SER A 404 -4.85 -22.45 28.15
CA SER A 404 -5.87 -22.04 29.12
C SER A 404 -6.98 -23.09 29.25
N PRO A 405 -7.32 -23.55 30.47
CA PRO A 405 -8.32 -24.61 30.67
C PRO A 405 -9.77 -24.12 30.49
N GLN A 406 -10.04 -22.81 30.46
CA GLN A 406 -11.40 -22.26 30.38
C GLN A 406 -11.74 -21.72 29.00
N THR A 407 -12.91 -22.07 28.47
CA THR A 407 -13.31 -21.75 27.10
C THR A 407 -13.49 -20.25 26.84
N TRP A 408 -13.98 -19.47 27.81
CA TRP A 408 -14.30 -18.05 27.62
C TRP A 408 -13.06 -17.16 27.47
N GLU A 409 -11.98 -17.43 28.20
CA GLU A 409 -10.70 -16.71 28.08
C GLU A 409 -10.12 -16.82 26.66
N ARG A 410 -10.26 -18.00 26.04
CA ARG A 410 -9.84 -18.27 24.65
C ARG A 410 -10.58 -17.39 23.65
N TYR A 411 -11.87 -17.09 23.89
CA TYR A 411 -12.64 -16.15 23.06
C TYR A 411 -12.32 -14.69 23.39
N LEU A 412 -12.11 -14.34 24.67
CA LEU A 412 -11.76 -12.98 25.08
C LEU A 412 -10.43 -12.51 24.47
N GLY A 413 -9.40 -13.37 24.48
CA GLY A 413 -8.12 -13.08 23.82
C GLY A 413 -8.26 -12.87 22.30
N ARG A 414 -9.09 -13.68 21.63
CA ARG A 414 -9.41 -13.54 20.19
C ARG A 414 -10.11 -12.22 19.89
N ILE A 415 -11.06 -11.81 20.73
CA ILE A 415 -11.82 -10.57 20.57
C ILE A 415 -10.95 -9.34 20.86
N LEU A 416 -10.15 -9.34 21.92
CA LEU A 416 -9.24 -8.23 22.26
C LEU A 416 -8.18 -8.00 21.17
N ALA A 417 -7.62 -9.07 20.60
CA ALA A 417 -6.68 -8.96 19.48
C ALA A 417 -7.31 -8.32 18.23
N LEU A 418 -8.54 -8.73 17.89
CA LEU A 418 -9.32 -8.13 16.79
C LEU A 418 -9.65 -6.64 17.05
N ILE A 419 -10.02 -6.28 18.27
CA ILE A 419 -10.31 -4.89 18.65
C ILE A 419 -9.04 -4.03 18.56
N LEU A 420 -7.91 -4.50 19.10
CA LEU A 420 -6.63 -3.80 19.04
C LEU A 420 -6.18 -3.57 17.59
N MET A 421 -6.29 -4.60 16.74
CA MET A 421 -6.05 -4.54 15.31
C MET A 421 -6.90 -3.44 14.63
N VAL A 422 -8.20 -3.40 14.90
CA VAL A 422 -9.12 -2.38 14.34
C VAL A 422 -8.79 -0.96 14.82
N ILE A 423 -8.37 -0.80 16.08
CA ILE A 423 -7.96 0.51 16.63
C ILE A 423 -6.69 1.02 15.95
N ILE A 424 -5.67 0.16 15.83
CA ILE A 424 -4.40 0.49 15.13
C ILE A 424 -4.69 0.90 13.69
N TRP A 425 -5.53 0.12 12.99
CA TRP A 425 -5.95 0.34 11.60
C TRP A 425 -6.60 1.70 11.36
N TYR A 426 -7.44 2.18 12.29
CA TYR A 426 -8.23 3.40 12.07
C TYR A 426 -7.56 4.70 12.54
N SER A 427 -6.59 4.63 13.46
CA SER A 427 -6.02 5.80 14.15
C SER A 427 -5.54 6.94 13.23
N GLY A 428 -4.95 6.63 12.08
CA GLY A 428 -4.42 7.65 11.15
C GLY A 428 -5.47 8.33 10.26
N SER A 429 -6.58 7.67 9.93
CA SER A 429 -7.55 8.17 8.94
C SER A 429 -8.56 9.17 9.52
N TRP A 430 -8.78 9.15 10.85
CA TRP A 430 -9.77 9.99 11.53
C TRP A 430 -9.42 11.48 11.57
N THR A 431 -8.19 11.88 11.26
CA THR A 431 -7.72 13.28 11.38
C THR A 431 -7.88 14.11 10.11
N LYS A 432 -8.11 13.46 8.95
CA LYS A 432 -8.25 14.12 7.64
C LYS A 432 -9.68 13.99 7.12
N CYS A 433 -10.53 14.95 7.47
CA CYS A 433 -11.98 14.89 7.22
C CYS A 433 -12.52 15.98 6.30
N TYR A 434 -11.69 16.86 5.75
CA TYR A 434 -12.12 17.95 4.88
C TYR A 434 -11.53 17.79 3.48
N PHE A 435 -12.23 18.32 2.47
CA PHE A 435 -11.71 18.45 1.12
C PHE A 435 -12.31 19.67 0.43
N VAL A 436 -11.59 20.20 -0.55
CA VAL A 436 -12.07 21.28 -1.42
C VAL A 436 -12.61 20.65 -2.70
N GLY A 437 -13.77 21.06 -3.18
CA GLY A 437 -14.36 20.54 -4.42
C GLY A 437 -15.15 21.61 -5.15
N THR A 438 -15.71 21.29 -6.31
CA THR A 438 -16.57 22.21 -7.05
C THR A 438 -18.04 22.02 -6.67
N HIS A 439 -18.80 23.11 -6.66
CA HIS A 439 -20.25 23.14 -6.43
C HIS A 439 -20.94 23.79 -7.63
N PRO A 440 -21.95 23.16 -8.25
CA PRO A 440 -22.73 23.78 -9.31
C PRO A 440 -23.59 24.91 -8.74
N ILE A 441 -23.70 26.03 -9.46
CA ILE A 441 -24.64 27.11 -9.11
C ILE A 441 -25.89 26.93 -9.95
N GLU A 442 -27.05 26.89 -9.31
CA GLU A 442 -28.32 26.94 -10.04
C GLU A 442 -28.38 28.22 -10.89
N ARG A 443 -28.69 28.07 -12.19
CA ARG A 443 -28.74 29.10 -13.25
C ARG A 443 -27.44 29.45 -14.00
N THR A 444 -26.24 28.96 -13.64
CA THR A 444 -25.01 29.23 -14.44
C THR A 444 -24.21 27.98 -14.79
N ARG A 445 -23.55 27.98 -15.96
CA ARG A 445 -22.64 26.88 -16.36
C ARG A 445 -21.34 26.84 -15.55
N ARG A 446 -20.94 27.95 -14.92
CA ARG A 446 -19.74 28.05 -14.07
C ARG A 446 -19.98 27.35 -12.73
N ARG A 447 -18.95 26.66 -12.23
CA ARG A 447 -18.93 26.09 -10.88
C ARG A 447 -18.11 26.97 -9.96
N ARG A 448 -18.50 27.02 -8.69
CA ARG A 448 -17.76 27.69 -7.60
C ARG A 448 -16.97 26.66 -6.80
N LEU A 449 -15.89 27.10 -6.17
CA LEU A 449 -15.18 26.29 -5.19
C LEU A 449 -15.99 26.21 -3.88
N ALA A 450 -15.90 25.06 -3.21
CA ALA A 450 -16.63 24.79 -1.98
C ALA A 450 -15.81 23.90 -1.03
N LEU A 451 -15.98 24.14 0.26
CA LEU A 451 -15.43 23.31 1.33
C LEU A 451 -16.45 22.22 1.69
N TYR A 452 -15.99 20.98 1.76
CA TYR A 452 -16.79 19.83 2.17
C TYR A 452 -16.17 19.13 3.37
N TYR A 453 -17.01 18.48 4.17
CA TYR A 453 -16.64 17.61 5.29
C TYR A 453 -17.09 16.18 5.00
N GLY A 454 -16.27 15.18 5.33
CA GLY A 454 -16.51 13.77 5.05
C GLY A 454 -15.68 13.25 3.87
N TYR A 455 -16.30 12.45 3.02
CA TYR A 455 -15.64 11.72 1.93
C TYR A 455 -16.17 12.17 0.55
N PRO A 456 -15.30 12.35 -0.47
CA PRO A 456 -15.66 12.85 -1.81
C PRO A 456 -16.37 11.80 -2.69
N TYR A 457 -17.24 10.99 -2.09
CA TYR A 457 -17.83 9.79 -2.66
C TYR A 457 -19.35 9.79 -2.52
N ILE A 458 -20.02 9.23 -3.52
CA ILE A 458 -21.44 8.89 -3.50
C ILE A 458 -21.53 7.37 -3.41
N LEU A 459 -22.03 6.85 -2.29
CA LEU A 459 -22.21 5.42 -2.05
C LEU A 459 -23.69 5.09 -2.17
N MET A 460 -24.06 4.28 -3.18
CA MET A 460 -25.46 3.87 -3.41
C MET A 460 -26.46 5.04 -3.51
N GLY A 461 -26.04 6.17 -4.07
CA GLY A 461 -26.83 7.40 -4.19
C GLY A 461 -26.75 8.35 -2.99
N ILE A 462 -26.22 7.89 -1.84
CA ILE A 462 -26.01 8.72 -0.65
C ILE A 462 -24.68 9.44 -0.77
N LYS A 463 -24.68 10.77 -0.68
CA LYS A 463 -23.46 11.58 -0.61
C LYS A 463 -22.80 11.38 0.76
N LEU A 464 -21.55 10.89 0.79
CA LEU A 464 -20.79 10.69 2.03
C LEU A 464 -20.06 11.96 2.50
N CYS A 465 -20.50 13.13 2.04
CA CYS A 465 -20.00 14.43 2.46
C CYS A 465 -21.13 15.41 2.75
N HIS A 466 -20.85 16.31 3.69
CA HIS A 466 -21.65 17.48 4.02
C HIS A 466 -20.99 18.72 3.40
N LEU A 467 -21.76 19.60 2.77
CA LEU A 467 -21.30 20.90 2.29
C LEU A 467 -21.06 21.82 3.49
N VAL A 468 -19.87 22.40 3.64
CA VAL A 468 -19.54 23.29 4.76
C VAL A 468 -19.70 24.75 4.35
N GLU A 469 -19.18 25.13 3.19
CA GLU A 469 -19.12 26.53 2.74
C GLU A 469 -18.98 26.59 1.21
N ILE A 470 -19.67 27.53 0.56
CA ILE A 470 -19.48 27.86 -0.87
C ILE A 470 -18.70 29.17 -0.93
N ILE A 471 -17.75 29.27 -1.85
CA ILE A 471 -16.82 30.40 -1.99
C ILE A 471 -17.01 31.05 -3.38
N GLU A 472 -16.68 32.33 -3.49
CA GLU A 472 -16.99 33.15 -4.67
C GLU A 472 -16.11 32.80 -5.89
N ALA A 473 -14.87 32.35 -5.66
CA ALA A 473 -13.93 31.90 -6.67
C ALA A 473 -14.52 30.76 -7.54
N SER A 474 -14.39 30.89 -8.86
CA SER A 474 -14.83 29.89 -9.84
C SER A 474 -13.77 28.82 -10.10
N GLU A 475 -14.19 27.76 -10.80
CA GLU A 475 -13.31 26.69 -11.32
C GLU A 475 -12.23 27.23 -12.29
N ASP A 476 -12.43 28.42 -12.86
CA ASP A 476 -11.52 29.06 -13.83
C ASP A 476 -10.15 29.48 -13.24
N VAL A 477 -10.02 29.47 -11.90
CA VAL A 477 -8.82 29.89 -11.14
C VAL A 477 -7.77 28.76 -11.03
N ILE A 478 -8.12 27.55 -11.50
CA ILE A 478 -7.27 26.36 -11.45
C ILE A 478 -6.36 26.36 -12.69
N GLU A 479 -5.09 26.69 -12.51
CA GLU A 479 -4.15 26.85 -13.64
C GLU A 479 -3.51 25.52 -14.04
N THR A 480 -3.33 24.59 -13.10
CA THR A 480 -2.55 23.36 -13.32
C THR A 480 -3.37 22.09 -13.12
N PRO A 481 -3.07 21.00 -13.86
CA PRO A 481 -3.73 19.71 -13.67
C PRO A 481 -3.50 19.14 -12.27
N THR A 482 -2.35 19.43 -11.66
CA THR A 482 -2.02 19.05 -10.27
C THR A 482 -2.89 19.76 -9.24
N GLU A 483 -3.28 21.03 -9.46
CA GLU A 483 -4.24 21.72 -8.61
C GLU A 483 -5.66 21.13 -8.79
N ALA A 484 -6.05 20.77 -10.02
CA ALA A 484 -7.30 20.05 -10.30
C ALA A 484 -7.35 18.64 -9.68
N GLU A 485 -6.19 18.00 -9.48
CA GLU A 485 -6.03 16.74 -8.74
C GLU A 485 -5.94 16.91 -7.23
N ALA A 486 -5.50 18.07 -6.74
CA ALA A 486 -5.49 18.41 -5.32
C ALA A 486 -6.90 18.71 -4.80
N LEU A 487 -7.77 19.26 -5.66
CA LEU A 487 -9.21 19.24 -5.42
C LEU A 487 -9.69 17.79 -5.23
N TRP A 488 -10.64 17.60 -4.33
CA TRP A 488 -11.17 16.33 -3.84
C TRP A 488 -10.21 15.50 -2.96
N GLN A 489 -8.97 15.94 -2.72
CA GLN A 489 -8.10 15.26 -1.76
C GLN A 489 -8.48 15.55 -0.30
N ARG A 490 -8.48 14.50 0.53
CA ARG A 490 -8.74 14.59 1.97
C ARG A 490 -7.56 15.22 2.71
N THR A 491 -7.79 16.39 3.27
CA THR A 491 -6.84 17.21 4.01
C THR A 491 -7.35 17.56 5.41
N ASN A 492 -6.53 18.25 6.21
CA ASN A 492 -6.97 18.86 7.45
C ASN A 492 -7.76 20.15 7.15
N ILE A 493 -8.65 20.59 8.04
CA ILE A 493 -9.43 21.82 7.86
C ILE A 493 -8.54 23.04 7.57
N TYR A 494 -7.37 23.11 8.20
CA TYR A 494 -6.43 24.22 8.03
C TYR A 494 -5.77 24.23 6.65
N ASP A 495 -5.48 23.06 6.07
CA ASP A 495 -4.94 22.93 4.71
C ASP A 495 -6.02 23.24 3.66
N ALA A 496 -7.25 22.75 3.86
CA ALA A 496 -8.37 23.05 2.98
C ALA A 496 -8.70 24.55 2.97
N ARG A 497 -8.69 25.23 4.14
CA ARG A 497 -8.86 26.69 4.23
C ARG A 497 -7.69 27.48 3.63
N ALA A 498 -6.45 27.00 3.81
CA ALA A 498 -5.27 27.60 3.20
C ALA A 498 -5.37 27.61 1.66
N MET A 499 -5.66 26.45 1.07
CA MET A 499 -5.88 26.24 -0.36
C MET A 499 -7.01 27.11 -0.90
N LEU A 500 -8.15 27.17 -0.18
CA LEU A 500 -9.28 28.02 -0.55
C LEU A 500 -8.98 29.51 -0.50
N GLY A 501 -8.25 29.98 0.51
CA GLY A 501 -7.81 31.38 0.58
C GLY A 501 -6.86 31.76 -0.56
N LEU A 502 -5.96 30.85 -0.96
CA LEU A 502 -5.08 31.04 -2.12
C LEU A 502 -5.86 31.20 -3.43
N TYR A 503 -6.89 30.36 -3.67
CA TYR A 503 -7.75 30.52 -4.85
C TYR A 503 -8.61 31.80 -4.79
N CYS A 504 -9.09 32.22 -3.61
CA CYS A 504 -9.74 33.52 -3.49
C CYS A 504 -8.80 34.69 -3.84
N TYR A 505 -7.53 34.60 -3.41
CA TYR A 505 -6.51 35.60 -3.68
C TYR A 505 -6.20 35.72 -5.18
N ARG A 506 -5.94 34.58 -5.87
CA ARG A 506 -5.71 34.56 -7.33
C ARG A 506 -6.92 35.07 -8.12
N ALA A 507 -8.14 34.83 -7.63
CA ALA A 507 -9.37 35.32 -8.24
C ALA A 507 -9.66 36.81 -8.02
N GLY A 508 -8.84 37.53 -7.24
CA GLY A 508 -9.08 38.94 -6.86
C GLY A 508 -10.10 39.14 -5.73
N TYR A 509 -10.65 38.07 -5.16
CA TYR A 509 -11.60 38.15 -4.03
C TYR A 509 -10.85 38.30 -2.69
N PHE A 510 -10.14 39.42 -2.52
CA PHE A 510 -9.30 39.70 -1.35
C PHE A 510 -10.02 39.60 0.01
N PRO A 511 -11.27 40.09 0.20
CA PRO A 511 -11.99 39.93 1.46
C PRO A 511 -12.29 38.46 1.80
N ALA A 512 -12.59 37.63 0.77
CA ALA A 512 -12.86 36.21 0.94
C ALA A 512 -11.59 35.41 1.28
N ALA A 513 -10.44 35.78 0.68
CA ALA A 513 -9.14 35.20 1.00
C ALA A 513 -8.77 35.42 2.47
N LEU A 514 -8.86 36.66 2.93
CA LEU A 514 -8.63 37.08 4.31
C LEU A 514 -9.56 36.33 5.29
N ALA A 515 -10.84 36.20 4.96
CA ALA A 515 -11.81 35.48 5.79
C ALA A 515 -11.46 34.00 5.97
N GLN A 516 -10.86 33.34 4.97
CA GLN A 516 -10.43 31.94 5.10
C GLN A 516 -9.15 31.81 5.93
N TRP A 517 -8.16 32.68 5.72
CA TRP A 517 -6.90 32.62 6.47
C TRP A 517 -7.05 33.04 7.94
N ASN A 518 -7.90 34.02 8.26
CA ASN A 518 -8.15 34.43 9.65
C ASN A 518 -8.87 33.38 10.50
N ARG A 519 -9.54 32.41 9.86
CA ARG A 519 -10.12 31.23 10.55
C ARG A 519 -9.08 30.12 10.84
N ILE A 520 -7.82 30.30 10.46
CA ILE A 520 -6.72 29.38 10.78
C ILE A 520 -6.03 29.85 12.08
N PRO A 521 -5.99 29.03 13.16
CA PRO A 521 -5.29 29.38 14.39
C PRO A 521 -3.82 29.72 14.14
N GLU A 522 -3.29 30.70 14.85
CA GLU A 522 -1.94 31.25 14.66
C GLU A 522 -0.84 30.18 14.68
N ARG A 523 -0.87 29.23 15.63
CA ARG A 523 0.05 28.09 15.70
C ARG A 523 0.10 27.27 14.39
N ASN A 524 -1.01 27.19 13.66
CA ASN A 524 -1.08 26.51 12.37
C ASN A 524 -0.72 27.43 11.20
N ARG A 525 -0.94 28.75 11.29
CA ARG A 525 -0.45 29.71 10.30
C ARG A 525 1.08 29.74 10.24
N LEU A 526 1.76 29.65 11.39
CA LEU A 526 3.22 29.55 11.47
C LEU A 526 3.84 28.34 10.75
N LEU A 527 3.06 27.27 10.52
CA LEU A 527 3.51 26.10 9.74
C LEU A 527 3.46 26.32 8.22
N ARG A 528 2.93 27.46 7.75
CA ARG A 528 2.69 27.78 6.33
C ARG A 528 3.18 29.20 6.03
N PRO A 529 4.50 29.43 5.93
CA PRO A 529 5.08 30.78 5.86
C PRO A 529 4.64 31.58 4.63
N GLU A 530 4.38 30.93 3.50
CA GLU A 530 3.85 31.54 2.28
C GLU A 530 2.53 32.29 2.51
N ILE A 531 1.65 31.74 3.36
CA ILE A 531 0.36 32.36 3.69
C ILE A 531 0.57 33.64 4.53
N ALA A 532 1.57 33.67 5.41
CA ALA A 532 1.84 34.83 6.24
C ALA A 532 2.26 36.06 5.39
N HIS A 533 3.03 35.84 4.32
CA HIS A 533 3.34 36.90 3.36
C HIS A 533 2.09 37.40 2.62
N LEU A 534 1.30 36.47 2.05
CA LEU A 534 0.09 36.82 1.30
C LEU A 534 -0.98 37.50 2.16
N LEU A 535 -1.07 37.15 3.45
CA LEU A 535 -2.01 37.78 4.39
C LEU A 535 -1.66 39.26 4.59
N ASN A 536 -0.39 39.59 4.85
CA ASN A 536 0.07 40.98 4.95
C ASN A 536 -0.17 41.76 3.65
N GLU A 537 0.09 41.14 2.49
CA GLU A 537 -0.17 41.74 1.18
C GLU A 537 -1.67 42.06 0.99
N VAL A 538 -2.56 41.12 1.34
CA VAL A 538 -4.01 41.32 1.29
C VAL A 538 -4.48 42.42 2.24
N ASP A 539 -3.97 42.45 3.48
CA ASP A 539 -4.31 43.50 4.45
C ASP A 539 -3.87 44.88 3.95
N THR A 540 -2.68 45.01 3.37
CA THR A 540 -2.21 46.29 2.79
C THR A 540 -3.04 46.74 1.59
N ARG A 541 -3.41 45.83 0.67
CA ARG A 541 -4.29 46.16 -0.46
C ARG A 541 -5.68 46.60 0.00
N LEU A 542 -6.29 45.88 0.94
CA LEU A 542 -7.60 46.25 1.51
C LEU A 542 -7.54 47.55 2.32
N ALA A 543 -6.39 47.92 2.88
CA ALA A 543 -6.18 49.22 3.53
C ALA A 543 -6.09 50.36 2.49
N LEU A 544 -5.41 50.14 1.37
CA LEU A 544 -5.33 51.10 0.25
C LEU A 544 -6.70 51.30 -0.43
N GLU A 545 -7.42 50.22 -0.76
CA GLU A 545 -8.77 50.28 -1.33
C GLU A 545 -9.74 51.05 -0.41
N LYS A 546 -9.61 50.88 0.91
CA LYS A 546 -10.35 51.68 1.92
C LYS A 546 -9.91 53.13 2.02
N GLN A 547 -8.69 53.50 1.61
CA GLN A 547 -8.24 54.89 1.55
C GLN A 547 -8.75 55.56 0.26
N GLU A 548 -8.71 54.87 -0.87
CA GLU A 548 -9.24 55.35 -2.16
C GLU A 548 -10.76 55.54 -2.14
N THR A 549 -11.48 54.66 -1.45
CA THR A 549 -12.95 54.74 -1.30
C THR A 549 -13.43 55.67 -0.18
N GLN A 550 -12.52 56.28 0.60
CA GLN A 550 -12.91 57.30 1.58
C GLN A 550 -13.25 58.62 0.86
N PRO A 551 -14.40 59.26 1.15
CA PRO A 551 -14.69 60.58 0.60
C PRO A 551 -13.64 61.58 1.11
N MET A 552 -12.92 62.23 0.20
CA MET A 552 -11.93 63.25 0.54
C MET A 552 -12.54 64.30 1.48
N ARG A 553 -11.88 64.56 2.61
CA ARG A 553 -12.27 65.69 3.46
C ARG A 553 -12.04 66.98 2.69
N ARG A 554 -13.02 67.90 2.76
CA ARG A 554 -13.01 69.20 2.08
C ARG A 554 -11.73 69.99 2.36
N ASP A 555 -11.18 69.82 3.56
CA ASP A 555 -9.93 70.39 4.08
C ASP A 555 -8.68 70.02 3.25
N GLN A 556 -8.70 68.90 2.52
CA GLN A 556 -7.59 68.43 1.68
C GLN A 556 -7.63 68.98 0.24
N LEU A 557 -8.73 69.60 -0.17
CA LEU A 557 -8.89 70.23 -1.49
C LEU A 557 -8.42 71.69 -1.51
N ILE A 558 -8.05 72.25 -0.35
CA ILE A 558 -7.50 73.60 -0.26
C ILE A 558 -5.99 73.51 -0.59
N PRO A 559 -5.49 74.12 -1.68
CA PRO A 559 -4.06 74.15 -1.94
C PRO A 559 -3.37 74.92 -0.80
N LYS A 560 -2.41 74.27 -0.13
CA LYS A 560 -1.57 74.95 0.85
C LYS A 560 -0.73 75.99 0.13
N GLU A 561 -0.75 77.22 0.61
CA GLU A 561 0.12 78.29 0.14
C GLU A 561 1.59 77.83 0.24
N PRO A 562 2.42 78.10 -0.79
CA PRO A 562 3.83 77.71 -0.76
C PRO A 562 4.55 78.50 0.35
N ILE A 563 5.17 77.77 1.28
CA ILE A 563 5.95 78.35 2.38
C ILE A 563 7.25 78.91 1.82
N LEU A 564 7.20 80.18 1.39
CA LEU A 564 8.37 80.97 0.98
C LEU A 564 9.31 81.18 2.17
N THR A 565 10.28 80.28 2.30
CA THR A 565 11.38 80.37 3.27
C THR A 565 12.69 80.56 2.52
N GLY A 566 13.06 81.83 2.32
CA GLY A 566 14.33 82.20 1.68
C GLY A 566 14.45 83.70 1.50
N ASN A 567 15.51 84.30 2.04
CA ASN A 567 15.87 85.70 1.77
C ASN A 567 16.37 85.82 0.33
N LEU A 568 15.53 86.34 -0.57
CA LEU A 568 15.93 86.73 -1.92
C LEU A 568 16.41 88.19 -1.91
N PRO A 569 17.57 88.52 -2.52
CA PRO A 569 18.02 89.90 -2.66
C PRO A 569 17.14 90.69 -3.65
N PRO A 570 17.08 92.03 -3.56
CA PRO A 570 16.08 92.84 -4.27
C PRO A 570 16.48 93.14 -5.73
N ALA A 571 16.38 92.13 -6.58
CA ALA A 571 16.20 92.26 -8.03
C ALA A 571 15.46 91.00 -8.52
N ASP A 572 14.56 91.17 -9.49
CA ASP A 572 13.67 90.14 -10.07
C ASP A 572 12.31 89.93 -9.36
N LEU A 573 11.51 91.01 -9.33
CA LEU A 573 10.05 90.88 -9.28
C LEU A 573 9.53 90.62 -10.71
N PRO A 574 8.92 89.46 -11.01
CA PRO A 574 8.40 89.19 -12.35
C PRO A 574 7.21 90.11 -12.68
N ASN A 575 7.22 90.65 -13.89
CA ASN A 575 6.19 91.56 -14.38
C ASN A 575 4.86 90.82 -14.58
N PRO A 576 3.74 91.21 -13.93
CA PRO A 576 2.47 90.47 -13.95
C PRO A 576 1.72 90.47 -15.30
N TYR A 577 2.34 90.95 -16.37
CA TYR A 577 1.74 91.05 -17.71
C TYR A 577 2.51 90.29 -18.81
N GLU A 578 3.50 89.46 -18.45
CA GLU A 578 4.25 88.68 -19.43
C GLU A 578 3.52 87.36 -19.78
N PRO A 579 3.16 87.11 -21.06
CA PRO A 579 2.46 85.90 -21.44
C PRO A 579 3.37 84.67 -21.37
N ILE A 580 2.92 83.65 -20.67
CA ILE A 580 3.67 82.39 -20.45
C ILE A 580 3.96 81.71 -21.79
N ARG A 581 5.22 81.69 -22.21
CA ARG A 581 5.69 80.80 -23.27
C ARG A 581 5.87 79.39 -22.72
N SER A 582 5.21 78.42 -23.34
CA SER A 582 5.42 76.99 -23.13
C SER A 582 6.70 76.55 -23.85
N GLU A 583 7.84 76.58 -23.15
CA GLU A 583 9.07 75.94 -23.61
C GLU A 583 9.30 74.65 -22.82
N GLU A 584 9.06 73.51 -23.46
CA GLU A 584 9.43 72.19 -22.96
C GLU A 584 10.96 72.08 -22.91
N LYS A 585 11.51 71.72 -21.75
CA LYS A 585 12.94 71.45 -21.59
C LYS A 585 13.28 70.00 -21.92
N GLU A 586 13.47 69.71 -23.20
CA GLU A 586 14.33 68.59 -23.60
C GLU A 586 15.80 68.94 -23.30
N GLY A 587 16.36 68.30 -22.26
CA GLY A 587 17.79 68.35 -21.94
C GLY A 587 18.51 67.12 -22.47
N GLY A 588 18.98 67.16 -23.71
CA GLY A 588 19.47 65.99 -24.43
C GLY A 588 20.92 65.54 -24.11
N ARG A 589 21.26 64.37 -24.65
CA ARG A 589 22.66 63.96 -24.90
C ARG A 589 22.72 63.00 -26.10
N ILE A 590 23.08 63.54 -27.26
CA ILE A 590 23.52 62.77 -28.43
C ILE A 590 24.83 63.37 -28.90
N VAL A 591 25.79 62.50 -29.21
CA VAL A 591 26.97 62.83 -30.03
C VAL A 591 26.95 61.85 -31.21
N GLU A 592 26.88 62.43 -32.40
CA GLU A 592 27.52 62.06 -33.68
C GLU A 592 28.08 60.63 -33.88
N THR A 593 28.07 60.03 -35.08
CA THR A 593 27.55 60.32 -36.44
C THR A 593 27.63 59.02 -37.25
N TRP A 594 26.93 58.92 -38.40
CA TRP A 594 27.50 58.64 -39.75
C TRP A 594 26.41 58.19 -40.73
N ASN A 595 26.42 58.79 -41.93
CA ASN A 595 25.54 58.47 -43.06
C ASN A 595 26.02 57.23 -43.82
N ASP A 596 25.12 56.52 -44.53
CA ASP A 596 25.08 56.61 -46.00
C ASP A 596 23.85 55.94 -46.68
N ARG A 597 23.36 56.61 -47.75
CA ARG A 597 22.72 56.08 -48.99
C ARG A 597 21.34 55.39 -48.91
N ASN A 598 20.33 55.98 -49.58
CA ASN A 598 19.80 55.64 -50.93
C ASN A 598 18.96 54.33 -50.96
N ASP A 599 17.86 54.20 -51.69
CA ASP A 599 17.27 55.05 -52.75
C ASP A 599 15.72 54.86 -52.84
N ARG A 600 15.10 55.68 -53.70
CA ARG A 600 13.80 55.55 -54.42
C ARG A 600 13.28 54.10 -54.63
N SER A 601 11.99 53.78 -54.84
CA SER A 601 10.67 54.44 -54.79
C SER A 601 9.58 53.31 -54.98
N ASP A 602 8.27 53.46 -55.26
CA ASP A 602 7.45 54.59 -55.72
C ASP A 602 5.92 54.51 -55.37
N LEU A 603 5.21 55.56 -55.79
CA LEU A 603 3.80 55.98 -55.71
C LEU A 603 2.65 55.02 -56.17
N ASN A 604 1.57 55.05 -55.37
CA ASN A 604 0.14 55.23 -55.72
C ASN A 604 -0.77 54.14 -56.34
N LEU A 605 -2.09 54.41 -56.15
CA LEU A 605 -3.32 53.88 -56.78
C LEU A 605 -3.86 52.56 -56.17
N ASP A 606 -5.17 52.37 -55.93
CA ASP A 606 -6.30 53.31 -55.83
C ASP A 606 -7.48 52.65 -55.06
N ASN A 607 -8.57 53.40 -54.84
CA ASN A 607 -9.81 52.97 -54.15
C ASN A 607 -10.55 51.80 -54.83
N ASP A 608 -11.36 51.03 -54.06
CA ASP A 608 -12.82 50.98 -54.27
C ASP A 608 -13.60 50.41 -53.06
N ASP A 609 -14.89 50.75 -52.96
CA ASP A 609 -15.84 50.29 -51.93
C ASP A 609 -16.51 48.94 -52.29
N GLY A 610 -17.12 48.24 -51.31
CA GLY A 610 -17.99 47.09 -51.61
C GLY A 610 -18.46 46.23 -50.42
N ASP A 611 -19.75 46.31 -50.10
CA ASP A 611 -20.45 45.43 -49.15
C ASP A 611 -20.65 43.99 -49.69
N GLY A 612 -20.87 42.99 -48.81
CA GLY A 612 -21.64 41.78 -49.21
C GLY A 612 -21.31 40.42 -48.57
N GLU A 613 -22.07 40.06 -47.54
CA GLU A 613 -22.57 38.72 -47.18
C GLU A 613 -21.67 37.52 -46.78
N GLU A 614 -22.33 36.62 -46.03
CA GLU A 614 -21.80 35.52 -45.22
C GLU A 614 -21.31 34.29 -46.01
N HIS A 615 -20.32 33.57 -45.45
CA HIS A 615 -20.53 32.19 -44.96
C HIS A 615 -19.37 31.65 -44.09
N ARG A 616 -19.70 30.76 -43.14
CA ARG A 616 -18.81 30.10 -42.15
C ARG A 616 -18.25 28.77 -42.70
N PRO A 617 -17.49 27.95 -41.93
CA PRO A 617 -16.33 28.20 -41.03
C PRO A 617 -15.12 27.26 -41.35
N THR A 618 -13.93 27.47 -40.77
CA THR A 618 -13.04 26.40 -40.25
C THR A 618 -11.79 26.93 -39.52
N SER A 619 -11.33 26.16 -38.52
CA SER A 619 -10.04 26.25 -37.81
C SER A 619 -8.96 25.38 -38.51
N PRO A 620 -7.66 25.32 -38.10
CA PRO A 620 -7.02 25.93 -36.91
C PRO A 620 -5.66 26.65 -37.17
N LEU A 621 -5.09 27.19 -36.09
CA LEU A 621 -3.71 27.69 -36.00
C LEU A 621 -2.67 26.64 -36.43
N ARG A 622 -1.62 27.07 -37.14
CA ARG A 622 -0.55 26.19 -37.63
C ARG A 622 0.77 26.46 -36.90
N SER A 623 1.25 25.41 -36.24
CA SER A 623 2.58 25.18 -35.64
C SER A 623 3.72 26.15 -36.00
N GLU A 624 4.31 26.78 -34.98
CA GLU A 624 5.73 27.11 -35.01
C GLU A 624 6.55 25.82 -34.86
N ILE A 625 7.51 25.59 -35.76
CA ILE A 625 8.45 24.48 -35.70
C ILE A 625 9.82 25.06 -35.36
N VAL A 626 10.28 24.86 -34.14
CA VAL A 626 11.66 25.17 -33.73
C VAL A 626 12.57 24.07 -34.25
N THR A 627 13.53 24.44 -35.10
CA THR A 627 14.59 23.53 -35.57
C THR A 627 15.71 23.43 -34.54
N VAL A 628 16.15 22.20 -34.26
CA VAL A 628 17.36 21.91 -33.47
C VAL A 628 18.40 21.30 -34.41
N PRO A 629 19.65 21.80 -34.45
CA PRO A 629 20.66 21.26 -35.35
C PRO A 629 21.25 19.94 -34.82
N GLU A 630 21.42 18.97 -35.71
CA GLU A 630 22.23 17.78 -35.45
C GLU A 630 23.71 18.15 -35.41
N LEU A 631 24.43 17.67 -34.39
CA LEU A 631 25.89 17.68 -34.34
C LEU A 631 26.39 16.29 -33.91
N ASN A 632 27.20 15.70 -34.77
CA ASN A 632 27.77 14.35 -34.63
C ASN A 632 28.79 14.26 -33.48
N GLY A 633 28.87 13.11 -32.81
CA GLY A 633 29.88 12.80 -31.80
C GLY A 633 29.52 11.63 -30.91
#